data_AF-A0A956I6V8-F1
#
_entry.id   AF-A0A956I6V8-F1
#
_cell.length_a   1.000
_cell.length_b   1.000
_cell.length_c   1.000
_cell.angle_alpha   90.00
_cell.angle_beta   90.00
_cell.angle_gamma   90.00
#
_symmetry.space_group_name_H-M   'P 1'
#
loop_
_entity.id
_entity.type
_entity.pdbx_description
1 polymer ?
#
loop_
_entity_poly.entity_id
_entity_poly.type
_entity_poly.pdbx_seq_one_letter_code
_entity_poly.pdbx_strand_id
1 'polypeptide(L)'
;MTPLFVSQVCDWCDGLAAPETLHTGYIVWRARALPSMEYVFPSPEEARKWGRARGFDQAPIRPVQSLEPFRWRRSSGSLKDVTLADHLYEIHPDRRFAPQPHRAWVA
;
A
#
# COMPACT_ATOMS: atom_id res chain seq x y z
N MET A 1 -49.59 16.69 12.77
CA MET A 1 -48.11 16.58 12.70
C MET A 1 -47.77 15.15 12.36
N THR A 2 -47.18 14.91 11.19
CA THR A 2 -46.87 13.57 10.69
C THR A 2 -45.40 13.27 11.02
N PRO A 3 -45.07 12.18 11.73
CA PRO A 3 -43.68 11.83 11.96
C PRO A 3 -43.09 11.27 10.66
N LEU A 4 -42.10 11.97 10.10
CA LEU A 4 -41.27 11.45 9.02
C LEU A 4 -40.21 10.54 9.66
N PHE A 5 -40.39 9.22 9.54
CA PHE A 5 -39.33 8.26 9.83
C PHE A 5 -38.29 8.35 8.71
N VAL A 6 -37.16 8.99 8.97
CA VAL A 6 -36.01 8.97 8.06
C VAL A 6 -35.15 7.77 8.46
N SER A 7 -35.29 6.65 7.75
CA SER A 7 -34.33 5.55 7.86
C SER A 7 -33.15 5.85 6.94
N GLN A 8 -31.97 6.11 7.51
CA GLN A 8 -30.72 6.10 6.76
C GLN A 8 -30.23 4.65 6.69
N VAL A 9 -30.44 4.00 5.55
CA VAL A 9 -29.72 2.78 5.22
C VAL A 9 -28.33 3.19 4.72
N CYS A 10 -27.30 2.62 5.33
CA CYS A 10 -25.94 2.74 4.81
C CYS A 10 -25.80 1.75 3.66
N ASP A 11 -25.39 2.21 2.48
CA ASP A 11 -25.14 1.35 1.31
C ASP A 11 -24.13 0.21 1.61
N TRP A 12 -23.31 0.39 2.66
CA TRP A 12 -22.40 -0.63 3.19
C TRP A 12 -23.13 -1.83 3.80
N CYS A 13 -24.28 -1.60 4.47
CA CYS A 13 -25.06 -2.64 5.13
C CYS A 13 -25.96 -3.40 4.14
N ASP A 14 -26.35 -2.77 3.03
CA ASP A 14 -27.21 -3.36 1.98
C ASP A 14 -26.42 -4.22 0.96
N GLY A 15 -25.10 -4.34 1.12
CA GLY A 15 -24.27 -5.19 0.25
C GLY A 15 -24.17 -4.72 -1.20
N LEU A 16 -24.59 -3.47 -1.50
CA LEU A 16 -24.54 -2.87 -2.84
C LEU A 16 -23.14 -2.42 -3.26
N ALA A 17 -22.25 -2.18 -2.29
CA ALA A 17 -20.84 -1.90 -2.55
C ALA A 17 -20.02 -3.19 -2.41
N ALA A 18 -19.43 -3.66 -3.51
CA ALA A 18 -18.38 -4.68 -3.43
C ALA A 18 -17.26 -4.16 -2.50
N PRO A 19 -16.69 -4.99 -1.60
CA PRO A 19 -15.56 -4.57 -0.79
C PRO A 19 -14.47 -4.03 -1.72
N GLU A 20 -14.02 -2.80 -1.48
CA GLU A 20 -12.93 -2.19 -2.23
C GLU A 20 -11.80 -3.20 -2.34
N THR A 21 -11.45 -3.61 -3.56
CA THR A 21 -10.39 -4.60 -3.75
C THR A 21 -9.07 -3.95 -3.39
N LEU A 22 -8.54 -4.30 -2.22
CA LEU A 22 -7.27 -3.76 -1.74
C LEU A 22 -6.11 -4.58 -2.31
N HIS A 23 -5.20 -3.90 -2.97
CA HIS A 23 -3.96 -4.49 -3.44
C HIS A 23 -2.89 -4.35 -2.36
N THR A 24 -2.20 -5.46 -2.05
CA THR A 24 -1.17 -5.49 -1.01
C THR A 24 0.22 -5.49 -1.63
N GLY A 25 1.12 -4.72 -1.04
CA GLY A 25 2.55 -4.73 -1.30
C GLY A 25 3.33 -4.69 0.01
N TYR A 26 4.65 -4.68 -0.09
CA TYR A 26 5.54 -4.68 1.07
C TYR A 26 6.59 -3.60 0.93
N ILE A 27 6.95 -2.94 2.03
CA ILE A 27 8.02 -1.94 2.06
C ILE A 27 9.07 -2.32 3.10
N VAL A 28 10.31 -1.89 2.87
CA VAL A 28 11.34 -1.89 3.91
C VAL A 28 11.15 -0.63 4.75
N TRP A 29 10.66 -0.79 5.97
CA TRP A 29 10.34 0.33 6.86
C TRP A 29 11.59 0.89 7.53
N ARG A 30 12.04 2.05 7.04
CA ARG A 30 13.25 2.73 7.52
C ARG A 30 12.99 3.74 8.64
N ALA A 31 11.85 3.63 9.33
CA ALA A 31 11.41 4.55 10.38
C ALA A 31 11.46 6.05 9.98
N ARG A 32 11.16 6.35 8.71
CA ARG A 32 11.05 7.72 8.21
C ARG A 32 9.74 8.35 8.67
N ALA A 33 9.74 9.68 8.80
CA ALA A 33 8.50 10.44 8.98
C ALA A 33 7.59 10.22 7.77
N LEU A 34 6.29 10.09 8.04
CA LEU A 34 5.27 9.94 7.00
C LEU A 34 4.63 11.29 6.64
N PRO A 35 4.19 11.50 5.39
CA PRO A 35 4.31 10.56 4.26
C PRO A 35 5.74 10.41 3.75
N SER A 36 6.06 9.27 3.15
CA SER A 36 7.40 9.01 2.61
C SER A 36 7.35 8.27 1.28
N MET A 37 8.26 8.61 0.35
CA MET A 37 8.40 7.91 -0.93
C MET A 37 9.22 6.64 -0.74
N GLU A 38 8.61 5.48 -0.98
CA GLU A 38 9.23 4.17 -0.77
C GLU A 38 9.07 3.24 -1.98
N TYR A 39 10.00 2.29 -2.10
CA TYR A 39 9.87 1.17 -3.02
C TYR A 39 8.91 0.14 -2.44
N VAL A 40 7.94 -0.29 -3.24
CA VAL A 40 7.00 -1.35 -2.89
C VAL A 40 7.39 -2.64 -3.61
N PHE A 41 7.29 -3.75 -2.90
CA PHE A 41 7.66 -5.09 -3.36
C PHE A 41 6.44 -6.02 -3.37
N PRO A 42 6.38 -7.01 -4.28
CA PRO A 42 5.27 -7.95 -4.35
C PRO A 42 5.26 -8.95 -3.19
N SER A 43 6.42 -9.18 -2.56
CA SER A 43 6.55 -10.12 -1.44
C SER A 43 7.50 -9.58 -0.37
N PRO A 44 7.38 -10.08 0.89
CA PRO A 44 8.33 -9.76 1.94
C PRO A 44 9.75 -10.21 1.61
N GLU A 45 9.90 -11.30 0.86
CA GLU A 45 11.20 -11.86 0.49
C GLU A 45 11.97 -10.95 -0.47
N GLU A 46 11.27 -10.39 -1.45
CA GLU A 46 11.81 -9.39 -2.38
C GLU A 46 12.23 -8.12 -1.63
N ALA A 47 11.39 -7.65 -0.71
CA ALA A 47 11.71 -6.52 0.16
C ALA A 47 12.95 -6.80 1.03
N ARG A 48 13.06 -7.99 1.64
CA ARG A 48 14.25 -8.40 2.41
C ARG A 48 15.49 -8.49 1.54
N LYS A 49 15.38 -9.06 0.33
CA LYS A 49 16.51 -9.18 -0.59
C LYS A 49 17.07 -7.81 -0.97
N TRP A 50 16.18 -6.86 -1.29
CA TRP A 50 16.57 -5.47 -1.51
C TRP A 50 17.15 -4.82 -0.26
N GLY A 51 16.52 -5.02 0.90
CA GLY A 51 16.96 -4.49 2.18
C GLY A 51 18.40 -4.92 2.49
N ARG A 52 18.70 -6.22 2.37
CA ARG A 52 20.05 -6.75 2.60
C ARG A 52 21.09 -6.16 1.67
N ALA A 53 20.78 -6.07 0.39
CA ALA A 53 21.70 -5.49 -0.59
C ALA A 53 21.96 -3.99 -0.38
N ARG A 54 21.11 -3.31 0.40
CA ARG A 54 21.25 -1.89 0.75
C ARG A 54 21.72 -1.65 2.18
N GLY A 55 22.05 -2.70 2.94
CA GLY A 55 22.49 -2.61 4.34
C GLY A 55 21.36 -2.33 5.34
N PHE A 56 20.12 -2.67 4.99
CA PHE A 56 18.93 -2.54 5.82
C PHE A 56 18.44 -3.89 6.35
N ASP A 57 19.37 -4.80 6.70
CA ASP A 57 19.04 -6.19 7.09
C ASP A 57 18.11 -6.27 8.32
N GLN A 58 18.23 -5.27 9.21
CA GLN A 58 17.48 -5.17 10.46
C GLN A 58 16.22 -4.30 10.33
N ALA A 59 15.99 -3.68 9.16
CA ALA A 59 14.82 -2.83 8.97
C ALA A 59 13.55 -3.71 8.87
N PRO A 60 12.48 -3.40 9.62
CA PRO A 60 11.26 -4.18 9.57
C PRO A 60 10.61 -4.11 8.19
N ILE A 61 10.00 -5.21 7.76
CA ILE A 61 9.16 -5.22 6.55
C ILE A 61 7.73 -4.96 6.97
N ARG A 62 7.06 -4.00 6.33
CA ARG A 62 5.65 -3.69 6.59
C ARG A 62 4.79 -3.91 5.37
N PRO A 63 3.59 -4.49 5.53
CA PRO A 63 2.60 -4.51 4.47
C PRO A 63 2.07 -3.09 4.23
N VAL A 64 1.77 -2.81 2.97
CA VAL A 64 1.07 -1.59 2.55
C VAL A 64 -0.07 -1.96 1.62
N GLN A 65 -1.11 -1.15 1.63
CA GLN A 65 -2.32 -1.35 0.83
C GLN A 65 -2.55 -0.17 -0.10
N SER A 66 -3.10 -0.44 -1.28
CA SER A 66 -3.48 0.53 -2.29
C SER A 66 -4.84 0.15 -2.88
N LEU A 67 -5.64 1.15 -3.27
CA LEU A 67 -6.87 0.92 -4.05
C LEU A 67 -6.54 0.58 -5.51
N GLU A 68 -5.41 1.08 -6.00
CA GLU A 68 -4.93 0.79 -7.34
C GLU A 68 -3.97 -0.41 -7.34
N PRO A 69 -4.02 -1.29 -8.35
CA PRO A 69 -3.10 -2.40 -8.47
C PRO A 69 -1.66 -1.91 -8.65
N PHE A 70 -0.75 -2.51 -7.88
CA PHE A 70 0.68 -2.31 -8.09
C PHE A 70 1.10 -2.92 -9.42
N ARG A 71 1.84 -2.16 -10.21
CA ARG A 71 2.47 -2.64 -11.44
C ARG A 71 3.89 -3.09 -11.12
N TRP A 72 4.16 -4.37 -11.36
CA TRP A 72 5.43 -4.97 -11.01
C TRP A 72 6.42 -4.92 -12.18
N ARG A 73 7.67 -4.61 -11.85
CA ARG A 73 8.79 -4.58 -12.79
C ARG A 73 9.98 -5.28 -12.17
N ARG A 74 10.69 -6.08 -12.98
CA ARG A 74 12.01 -6.59 -12.60
C ARG A 74 13.02 -5.45 -12.67
N SER A 75 13.73 -5.24 -11.57
CA SER A 75 14.80 -4.26 -11.49
C SER A 75 15.85 -4.52 -12.57
N SER A 76 16.18 -3.47 -13.31
CA SER A 76 17.22 -3.50 -14.36
C SER A 76 18.57 -2.94 -13.87
N GLY A 77 18.62 -2.46 -12.62
CA GLY A 77 19.79 -1.81 -12.02
C GLY A 77 20.77 -2.80 -11.39
N SER A 78 21.51 -2.32 -10.39
CA SER A 78 22.54 -3.09 -9.67
C SER A 78 22.02 -4.36 -8.97
N LEU A 79 20.71 -4.43 -8.70
CA LEU A 79 20.03 -5.64 -8.25
C LEU A 79 19.17 -6.19 -9.39
N LYS A 80 19.70 -7.13 -10.17
CA LYS A 80 19.00 -7.70 -11.36
C LYS A 80 17.94 -8.75 -11.02
N ASP A 81 17.88 -9.15 -9.75
CA ASP A 81 17.02 -10.24 -9.28
C ASP A 81 16.04 -9.78 -8.20
N VAL A 82 15.58 -8.54 -8.27
CA VAL A 82 14.47 -8.08 -7.42
C VAL A 82 13.33 -7.56 -8.26
N THR A 83 12.11 -7.94 -7.88
CA THR A 83 10.87 -7.40 -8.43
C THR A 83 10.34 -6.33 -7.49
N LEU A 84 10.04 -5.16 -8.03
CA LEU A 84 9.49 -4.03 -7.28
C LEU A 84 8.45 -3.28 -8.13
N ALA A 85 7.74 -2.34 -7.53
CA ALA A 85 6.79 -1.51 -8.26
C ALA A 85 7.51 -0.68 -9.33
N ASP A 86 6.83 -0.41 -10.44
CA ASP A 86 7.36 0.40 -11.55
C ASP A 86 7.69 1.85 -11.15
N HIS A 87 7.00 2.36 -10.11
CA HIS A 87 7.19 3.69 -9.53
C HIS A 87 7.45 3.64 -8.01
N LEU A 88 7.96 4.75 -7.47
CA LEU A 88 7.94 4.96 -6.02
C LEU A 88 6.52 5.30 -5.59
N TYR A 89 6.14 4.80 -4.42
CA TYR A 89 4.82 5.07 -3.83
C TYR A 89 4.95 6.00 -2.64
N GLU A 90 4.05 6.96 -2.54
CA GLU A 90 3.87 7.79 -1.34
C GLU A 90 3.13 6.97 -0.28
N ILE A 91 3.84 6.61 0.78
CA ILE A 91 3.30 5.82 1.89
C ILE A 91 2.72 6.77 2.93
N HIS A 92 1.43 6.60 3.23
CA HIS A 92 0.69 7.31 4.26
C HIS A 92 0.50 6.46 5.53
N PRO A 93 0.26 7.08 6.70
CA PRO A 93 0.04 6.34 7.94
C PRO A 93 -1.29 5.59 7.97
N ASP A 94 -2.29 6.09 7.25
CA ASP A 94 -3.64 5.55 7.27
C ASP A 94 -4.44 5.95 6.01
N ARG A 95 -5.65 5.38 5.90
CA ARG A 95 -6.57 5.53 4.76
C ARG A 95 -7.40 6.82 4.81
N ARG A 96 -7.14 7.77 5.72
CA ARG A 96 -7.90 9.04 5.80
C ARG A 96 -7.52 10.01 4.68
N PHE A 97 -6.42 9.73 3.97
CA PHE A 97 -5.96 10.53 2.84
C PHE A 97 -6.62 10.06 1.54
N ALA A 98 -6.97 11.03 0.68
CA ALA A 98 -7.63 10.72 -0.58
C ALA A 98 -6.76 9.79 -1.44
N PRO A 99 -7.34 8.71 -1.99
CA PRO A 99 -6.63 7.80 -2.88
C PRO A 99 -6.16 8.57 -4.12
N GLN A 100 -4.90 8.39 -4.48
CA GLN A 100 -4.31 8.93 -5.70
C GLN A 100 -3.39 7.86 -6.31
N PRO A 101 -3.05 8.00 -7.61
CA PRO A 101 -2.05 7.15 -8.24
C PRO A 101 -0.76 7.13 -7.44
N HIS A 102 -0.18 5.94 -7.31
CA HIS A 102 1.06 5.71 -6.55
C HIS A 102 0.98 6.07 -5.07
N ARG A 103 -0.20 6.00 -4.44
CA ARG A 103 -0.35 6.08 -2.98
C ARG A 103 -0.64 4.72 -2.38
N ALA A 104 -0.03 4.47 -1.24
CA ALA A 104 -0.35 3.33 -0.40
C ALA A 104 -0.35 3.75 1.07
N TRP A 105 -0.98 2.96 1.93
CA TRP A 105 -0.97 3.18 3.37
C TRP A 105 -0.45 1.95 4.09
N VAL A 106 0.11 2.15 5.28
CA VAL A 106 0.50 1.03 6.14
C VAL A 106 -0.77 0.26 6.54
N ALA A 107 -0.74 -1.06 6.36
CA ALA A 107 -1.85 -1.95 6.73
C ALA A 107 -1.80 -2.33 8.22
#